data_AF-A0ABD3MXW4-F1
#
_entry.id   AF-A0ABD3MXW4-F1
#
_cell.length_a   1.000
_cell.length_b   1.000
_cell.length_c   1.000
_cell.angle_alpha   90.00
_cell.angle_beta   90.00
_cell.angle_gamma   90.00
#
_symmetry.space_group_name_H-M   'P 1'
#
loop_
_entity.id
_entity.type
_entity.pdbx_description
1 polymer ?
#
loop_
_entity_poly.entity_id
_entity_poly.type
_entity_poly.pdbx_seq_one_letter_code
_entity_poly.pdbx_strand_id
1 'polypeptide(L)'
;MQRKAWDDRERQATKEARRTSTAIAARKVGVDAILTKNALRDRENANLVHLAFGGSKDELGAKTNDKGSKKEDIDVFLREATELVKVIHKYSATIERERAAASAVNPGERFVASGKDADKLFGMMENMGITSALSKKQAGSAYHKQLARQLGDFLRLNDKLTKAGGMMTLTDVYCLFNRARGTNMISPEDFLKAVDLMKELNLGISKRSFSSGVLVIQADEFDDDIMGKKLAEMASTSMEPQSRNKSSSPGGITVMDL
;
A
#
# COMPACT_ATOMS: atom_id res chain seq x y z
N MET A 1 49.59 -0.32 19.77
CA MET A 1 49.37 0.68 20.86
C MET A 1 49.29 2.13 20.37
N GLN A 2 49.84 2.51 19.21
CA GLN A 2 49.89 3.92 18.79
C GLN A 2 48.55 4.54 18.32
N ARG A 3 47.62 3.79 17.71
CA ARG A 3 46.30 4.31 17.30
C ARG A 3 45.42 4.74 18.48
N LYS A 4 45.32 3.91 19.53
CA LYS A 4 44.57 4.26 20.75
C LYS A 4 45.11 5.51 21.43
N ALA A 5 46.44 5.65 21.53
CA ALA A 5 47.07 6.83 22.12
C ALA A 5 46.84 8.11 21.30
N TRP A 6 46.69 7.99 19.98
CA TRP A 6 46.37 9.10 19.09
C TRP A 6 44.90 9.52 19.22
N ASP A 7 43.96 8.57 19.18
CA ASP A 7 42.54 8.83 19.39
C ASP A 7 42.24 9.46 20.76
N ASP A 8 42.94 9.02 21.81
CA ASP A 8 42.76 9.56 23.15
C ASP A 8 43.32 10.98 23.29
N ARG A 9 44.41 11.31 22.58
CA ARG A 9 44.93 12.69 22.50
C ARG A 9 43.99 13.62 21.76
N GLU A 10 43.40 13.17 20.65
CA GLU A 10 42.44 13.97 19.89
C GLU A 10 41.14 14.19 20.68
N ARG A 11 40.67 13.18 21.43
CA ARG A 11 39.57 13.31 22.38
C ARG A 11 39.89 14.24 23.55
N GLN A 12 41.14 14.30 24.01
CA GLN A 12 41.55 15.26 25.05
C GLN A 12 41.62 16.69 24.49
N ALA A 13 42.23 16.89 23.32
CA ALA A 13 42.32 18.20 22.67
C ALA A 13 40.94 18.80 22.35
N THR A 14 40.00 17.97 21.86
CA THR A 14 38.61 18.41 21.60
C THR A 14 37.86 18.75 22.88
N LYS A 15 38.07 18.02 23.98
CA LYS A 15 37.51 18.36 25.30
C LYS A 15 38.07 19.66 25.86
N GLU A 16 39.38 19.90 25.72
CA GLU A 16 40.04 21.14 26.15
C GLU A 16 39.56 22.34 25.33
N ALA A 17 39.43 22.20 24.01
CA ALA A 17 38.84 23.23 23.15
C ALA A 17 37.40 23.57 23.56
N ARG A 18 36.55 22.57 23.85
CA ARG A 18 35.18 22.81 24.34
C ARG A 18 35.14 23.54 25.68
N ARG A 19 36.06 23.24 26.60
CA ARG A 19 36.14 23.93 27.91
C ARG A 19 36.43 25.43 27.75
N THR A 20 37.33 25.80 26.84
CA THR A 20 37.65 27.22 26.58
C THR A 20 36.47 27.97 25.96
N SER A 21 35.73 27.37 25.01
CA SER A 21 34.56 28.00 24.40
C SER A 21 33.40 28.20 25.39
N THR A 22 33.18 27.24 26.30
CA THR A 22 32.12 27.33 27.32
C THR A 22 32.43 28.38 28.39
N ALA A 23 33.72 28.56 28.75
CA ALA A 23 34.13 29.60 29.69
C ALA A 23 33.94 31.02 29.13
N ILE A 24 34.15 31.21 27.82
CA ILE A 24 33.91 32.50 27.13
C ILE A 24 32.41 32.80 27.03
N ALA A 25 31.57 31.79 26.78
CA ALA A 25 30.11 31.93 26.76
C ALA A 25 29.52 32.26 28.14
N ALA A 26 30.10 31.72 29.23
CA ALA A 26 29.65 31.95 30.60
C ALA A 26 29.92 33.38 31.13
N ARG A 27 30.81 34.15 30.48
CA ARG A 27 31.12 35.55 30.83
C ARG A 27 30.17 36.57 30.20
N LYS A 28 29.36 36.18 29.22
CA LYS A 28 28.38 37.07 28.57
C LYS A 28 27.06 37.02 29.33
N VAL A 29 26.40 38.17 29.48
CA VAL A 29 25.09 38.31 30.15
C VAL A 29 24.05 38.93 29.22
N GLY A 30 22.76 38.63 29.44
CA GLY A 30 21.66 39.19 28.65
C GLY A 30 21.52 38.61 27.23
N VAL A 31 21.09 39.44 26.28
CA VAL A 31 20.77 39.03 24.90
C VAL A 31 21.97 38.42 24.18
N ASP A 32 23.17 38.94 24.41
CA ASP A 32 24.40 38.40 23.82
C ASP A 32 24.72 36.98 24.30
N ALA A 33 24.38 36.66 25.56
CA ALA A 33 24.53 35.31 26.10
C ALA A 33 23.56 34.32 25.45
N ILE A 34 22.32 34.76 25.19
CA ILE A 34 21.30 33.96 24.52
C ILE A 34 21.71 33.70 23.06
N LEU A 35 22.19 34.72 22.35
CA LEU A 35 22.65 34.59 20.96
C LEU A 35 23.88 33.68 20.85
N THR A 36 24.86 33.82 21.76
CA THR A 36 26.02 32.91 21.75
C THR A 36 25.65 31.48 22.12
N LYS A 37 24.72 31.29 23.06
CA LYS A 37 24.22 29.95 23.43
C LYS A 37 23.44 29.30 22.28
N ASN A 38 22.62 30.06 21.57
CA ASN A 38 21.90 29.56 20.39
C ASN A 38 22.86 29.20 19.26
N ALA A 39 23.84 30.07 18.93
CA ALA A 39 24.84 29.78 17.90
C ALA A 39 25.69 28.53 18.23
N LEU A 40 26.01 28.30 19.51
CA LEU A 40 26.71 27.09 19.95
C LEU A 40 25.83 25.85 19.81
N ARG A 41 24.55 25.95 20.17
CA ARG A 41 23.58 24.86 20.02
C ARG A 41 23.35 24.48 18.56
N ASP A 42 23.26 25.48 17.68
CA ASP A 42 23.11 25.26 16.23
C ASP A 42 24.34 24.56 15.65
N ARG A 43 25.54 24.95 16.10
CA ARG A 43 26.79 24.29 15.71
C ARG A 43 26.88 22.85 16.23
N GLU A 44 26.46 22.58 17.46
CA GLU A 44 26.42 21.22 18.01
C GLU A 44 25.39 20.35 17.28
N ASN A 45 24.21 20.88 16.98
CA ASN A 45 23.19 20.20 16.20
C ASN A 45 23.67 19.91 14.76
N ALA A 46 24.33 20.88 14.11
CA ALA A 46 24.92 20.68 12.78
C ALA A 46 25.99 19.58 12.79
N ASN A 47 26.85 19.55 13.81
CA ASN A 47 27.85 18.49 13.96
C ASN A 47 27.23 17.12 14.24
N LEU A 48 26.17 17.05 15.05
CA LEU A 48 25.42 15.81 15.32
C LEU A 48 24.76 15.27 14.05
N VAL A 49 24.15 16.14 13.24
CA VAL A 49 23.56 15.78 11.95
C VAL A 49 24.63 15.29 10.99
N HIS A 50 25.78 15.96 10.90
CA HIS A 50 26.89 15.53 10.06
C HIS A 50 27.44 14.16 10.48
N LEU A 51 27.52 13.88 11.79
CA LEU A 51 27.96 12.58 12.29
C LEU A 51 26.92 11.48 12.05
N ALA A 52 25.63 11.78 12.22
CA ALA A 52 24.53 10.84 12.05
C ALA A 52 24.30 10.46 10.58
N PHE A 53 24.55 11.37 9.64
CA PHE A 53 24.49 11.11 8.19
C PHE A 53 25.83 10.64 7.61
N GLY A 54 26.81 10.26 8.44
CA GLY A 54 28.02 9.57 8.00
C GLY A 54 29.10 10.47 7.39
N GLY A 55 29.19 11.73 7.81
CA GLY A 55 30.25 12.63 7.39
C GLY A 55 31.60 12.28 8.02
N SER A 56 32.29 11.29 7.44
CA SER A 56 33.71 11.04 7.68
C SER A 56 34.51 12.20 7.08
N LYS A 57 35.32 12.85 7.91
CA LYS A 57 36.24 13.90 7.46
C LYS A 57 37.54 13.25 6.96
N ASP A 58 37.42 12.42 5.93
CA ASP A 58 38.55 11.83 5.21
C ASP A 58 38.84 12.67 3.96
N GLU A 59 39.52 13.80 4.17
CA GLU A 59 40.36 14.39 3.13
C GLU A 59 41.57 13.46 2.92
N LEU A 60 41.39 12.38 2.15
CA LEU A 60 42.36 11.80 1.21
C LEU A 60 41.73 10.57 0.51
N GLY A 61 41.22 10.77 -0.71
CA GLY A 61 41.35 9.78 -1.78
C GLY A 61 40.62 8.43 -1.70
N ALA A 62 39.61 8.22 -0.85
CA ALA A 62 38.79 7.00 -0.92
C ALA A 62 37.44 7.29 -1.60
N LYS A 63 37.38 7.12 -2.92
CA LYS A 63 36.11 6.92 -3.62
C LYS A 63 35.42 5.73 -2.96
N THR A 64 34.36 5.97 -2.18
CA THR A 64 33.51 4.87 -1.72
C THR A 64 32.85 4.26 -2.94
N ASN A 65 33.36 3.11 -3.36
CA ASN A 65 32.87 2.33 -4.48
C ASN A 65 31.50 1.66 -4.20
N ASP A 66 30.68 2.23 -3.30
CA ASP A 66 29.44 1.61 -2.81
C ASP A 66 28.28 1.68 -3.82
N LYS A 67 28.36 2.57 -4.82
CA LYS A 67 27.38 2.67 -5.90
C LYS A 67 27.69 1.76 -7.11
N GLY A 68 28.93 1.29 -7.24
CA GLY A 68 29.35 0.36 -8.30
C GLY A 68 28.88 -1.05 -8.00
N SER A 69 29.16 -1.53 -6.78
CA SER A 69 28.83 -2.89 -6.34
C SER A 69 27.32 -3.19 -6.41
N LYS A 70 26.46 -2.29 -5.90
CA LYS A 70 24.99 -2.50 -5.94
C LYS A 70 24.44 -2.63 -7.35
N LYS A 71 24.99 -1.90 -8.32
CA LYS A 71 24.52 -1.98 -9.72
C LYS A 71 25.01 -3.27 -10.37
N GLU A 72 26.27 -3.63 -10.16
CA GLU A 72 26.84 -4.89 -10.63
C GLU A 72 26.10 -6.09 -10.01
N ASP A 73 25.77 -6.05 -8.73
CA ASP A 73 25.00 -7.08 -8.02
C ASP A 73 23.56 -7.19 -8.56
N ILE A 74 22.91 -6.05 -8.85
CA ILE A 74 21.59 -6.03 -9.48
C ILE A 74 21.66 -6.60 -10.91
N ASP A 75 22.68 -6.26 -11.69
CA ASP A 75 22.83 -6.75 -13.05
C ASP A 75 23.11 -8.27 -13.08
N VAL A 76 23.88 -8.79 -12.12
CA VAL A 76 24.09 -10.24 -11.92
C VAL A 76 22.79 -10.92 -11.54
N PHE A 77 22.05 -10.36 -10.57
CA PHE A 77 20.74 -10.88 -10.15
C PHE A 77 19.73 -10.90 -11.31
N LEU A 78 19.66 -9.83 -12.10
CA LEU A 78 18.77 -9.73 -13.25
C LEU A 78 19.12 -10.77 -14.32
N ARG A 79 20.42 -11.03 -14.57
CA ARG A 79 20.85 -12.08 -15.50
C ARG A 79 20.37 -13.45 -15.03
N GLU A 80 20.60 -13.79 -13.76
CA GLU A 80 20.15 -15.06 -13.18
C GLU A 80 18.62 -15.21 -13.23
N ALA A 81 17.89 -14.16 -12.86
CA ALA A 81 16.44 -14.13 -12.94
C ALA A 81 15.94 -14.33 -14.39
N THR A 82 16.61 -13.75 -15.39
CA THR A 82 16.23 -13.93 -16.81
C THR A 82 16.48 -15.35 -17.32
N GLU A 83 17.49 -16.06 -16.81
CA GLU A 83 17.73 -17.46 -17.16
C GLU A 83 16.65 -18.37 -16.60
N LEU A 84 16.28 -18.16 -15.33
CA LEU A 84 15.18 -18.86 -14.68
C LEU A 84 13.87 -18.66 -15.47
N VAL A 85 13.57 -17.43 -15.87
CA VAL A 85 12.41 -17.10 -16.69
C VAL A 85 12.41 -17.88 -18.01
N LYS A 86 13.54 -17.98 -18.72
CA LYS A 86 13.64 -18.76 -19.98
C LYS A 86 13.36 -20.25 -19.76
N VAL A 87 13.81 -20.82 -18.64
CA VAL A 87 13.51 -22.22 -18.27
C VAL A 87 12.02 -22.40 -18.05
N ILE A 88 11.38 -21.50 -17.31
CA ILE A 88 9.92 -21.52 -17.09
C ILE A 88 9.17 -21.47 -18.43
N HIS A 89 9.56 -20.62 -19.38
CA HIS A 89 8.91 -20.53 -20.69
C HIS A 89 9.02 -21.84 -21.49
N LYS A 90 10.20 -22.48 -21.46
CA LYS A 90 10.38 -23.78 -22.10
C LYS A 90 9.48 -24.84 -21.45
N TYR A 91 9.44 -24.84 -20.12
CA TYR A 91 8.65 -25.80 -19.35
C TYR A 91 7.13 -25.59 -19.50
N SER A 92 6.66 -24.34 -19.54
CA SER A 92 5.26 -24.02 -19.79
C SER A 92 4.84 -24.44 -21.21
N ALA A 93 5.68 -24.19 -22.22
CA ALA A 93 5.43 -24.62 -23.60
C ALA A 93 5.43 -26.15 -23.73
N THR A 94 6.27 -26.87 -22.98
CA THR A 94 6.23 -28.34 -22.94
C THR A 94 4.96 -28.83 -22.26
N ILE A 95 4.53 -28.23 -21.14
CA ILE A 95 3.27 -28.57 -20.47
C ILE A 95 2.08 -28.34 -21.39
N GLU A 96 2.04 -27.21 -22.11
CA GLU A 96 0.95 -26.92 -23.05
C GLU A 96 0.94 -27.91 -24.23
N ARG A 97 2.13 -28.26 -24.75
CA ARG A 97 2.27 -29.27 -25.81
C ARG A 97 1.86 -30.66 -25.32
N GLU A 98 2.23 -31.05 -24.11
CA GLU A 98 1.82 -32.30 -23.47
C GLU A 98 0.31 -32.34 -23.18
N ARG A 99 -0.28 -31.21 -22.75
CA ARG A 99 -1.73 -31.07 -22.54
C ARG A 99 -2.51 -31.14 -23.86
N ALA A 100 -1.99 -30.53 -24.91
CA ALA A 100 -2.56 -30.62 -26.26
C ALA A 100 -2.43 -32.04 -26.84
N ALA A 101 -1.30 -32.72 -26.64
CA ALA A 101 -1.10 -34.10 -27.04
C ALA A 101 -1.95 -35.09 -26.22
N ALA A 102 -2.14 -34.84 -24.92
CA ALA A 102 -2.99 -35.64 -24.03
C ALA A 102 -4.49 -35.49 -24.35
N SER A 103 -4.91 -34.39 -24.98
CA SER A 103 -6.29 -34.21 -25.45
C SER A 103 -6.62 -35.10 -26.67
N ALA A 104 -5.63 -35.75 -27.29
CA ALA A 104 -5.80 -36.62 -28.44
C ALA A 104 -5.82 -38.13 -28.10
N VAL A 105 -5.53 -38.55 -26.86
CA VAL A 105 -5.48 -39.97 -26.46
C VAL A 105 -6.14 -40.19 -25.09
N ASN A 106 -7.30 -40.86 -25.11
CA ASN A 106 -8.12 -41.48 -24.04
C ASN A 106 -8.24 -40.78 -22.65
N PRO A 107 -9.47 -40.51 -22.14
CA PRO A 107 -9.69 -39.58 -21.02
C PRO A 107 -9.56 -40.17 -19.59
N GLY A 108 -9.25 -41.47 -19.44
CA GLY A 108 -9.61 -42.21 -18.22
C GLY A 108 -8.65 -42.11 -17.03
N GLU A 109 -7.33 -42.20 -17.21
CA GLU A 109 -6.44 -42.54 -16.07
C GLU A 109 -5.16 -41.70 -15.94
N ARG A 110 -4.93 -40.71 -16.80
CA ARG A 110 -3.69 -39.88 -16.77
C ARG A 110 -3.89 -38.41 -16.36
N PHE A 111 -5.14 -37.98 -16.17
CA PHE A 111 -5.49 -36.55 -16.00
C PHE A 111 -5.06 -35.95 -14.64
N VAL A 112 -4.85 -36.77 -13.61
CA VAL A 112 -4.73 -36.27 -12.21
C VAL A 112 -3.28 -35.88 -11.81
N ALA A 113 -2.26 -36.33 -12.55
CA ALA A 113 -0.86 -36.05 -12.23
C ALA A 113 -0.34 -34.75 -12.88
N SER A 114 -0.64 -34.54 -14.17
CA SER A 114 -0.10 -33.40 -14.94
C SER A 114 -0.73 -32.05 -14.55
N GLY A 115 -2.01 -32.04 -14.15
CA GLY A 115 -2.68 -30.81 -13.69
C GLY A 115 -2.05 -30.24 -12.41
N LYS A 116 -1.66 -31.10 -11.46
CA LYS A 116 -1.10 -30.66 -10.17
C LYS A 116 0.26 -29.98 -10.33
N ASP A 117 1.10 -30.44 -11.26
CA ASP A 117 2.42 -29.85 -11.47
C ASP A 117 2.34 -28.55 -12.27
N ALA A 118 1.38 -28.44 -13.20
CA ALA A 118 1.03 -27.17 -13.83
C ALA A 118 0.51 -26.15 -12.80
N ASP A 119 -0.41 -26.55 -11.91
CA ASP A 119 -0.96 -25.67 -10.87
C ASP A 119 0.10 -25.20 -9.87
N LYS A 120 1.05 -26.07 -9.48
CA LYS A 120 2.20 -25.70 -8.65
C LYS A 120 3.10 -24.70 -9.36
N LEU A 121 3.40 -24.92 -10.64
CA LEU A 121 4.20 -23.99 -11.45
C LEU A 121 3.52 -22.63 -11.54
N PHE A 122 2.21 -22.59 -11.76
CA PHE A 122 1.44 -21.35 -11.76
C PHE A 122 1.50 -20.63 -10.41
N GLY A 123 1.37 -21.35 -9.29
CA GLY A 123 1.52 -20.77 -7.95
C GLY A 123 2.93 -20.22 -7.69
N MET A 124 3.98 -20.91 -8.17
CA MET A 124 5.36 -20.41 -8.10
C MET A 124 5.55 -19.14 -8.93
N MET A 125 5.00 -19.10 -10.15
CA MET A 125 5.06 -17.91 -11.02
C MET A 125 4.31 -16.72 -10.41
N GLU A 126 3.19 -16.97 -9.73
CA GLU A 126 2.40 -15.95 -9.04
C GLU A 126 3.18 -15.35 -7.87
N ASN A 127 3.81 -16.19 -7.06
CA ASN A 127 4.67 -15.75 -5.96
C ASN A 127 5.89 -14.94 -6.46
N MET A 128 6.39 -15.24 -7.66
CA MET A 128 7.46 -14.47 -8.29
C MET A 128 6.97 -13.18 -8.99
N GLY A 129 5.65 -12.96 -9.09
CA GLY A 129 5.09 -11.77 -9.74
C GLY A 129 5.20 -11.74 -11.27
N ILE A 130 5.46 -12.89 -11.92
CA ILE A 130 5.69 -13.00 -13.38
C ILE A 130 4.37 -13.28 -14.15
N THR A 131 3.27 -13.50 -13.43
CA THR A 131 1.99 -13.95 -14.00
C THR A 131 1.30 -12.92 -14.91
N SER A 132 1.42 -11.62 -14.61
CA SER A 132 0.72 -10.56 -15.36
C SER A 132 1.25 -10.38 -16.79
N ALA A 133 2.54 -10.67 -17.03
CA ALA A 133 3.16 -10.55 -18.35
C ALA A 133 2.88 -11.75 -19.27
N LEU A 134 2.55 -12.92 -18.72
CA LEU A 134 2.71 -14.19 -19.44
C LEU A 134 1.50 -15.13 -19.48
N SER A 135 0.45 -14.92 -18.66
CA SER A 135 -0.77 -15.73 -18.79
C SER A 135 -2.03 -14.89 -18.60
N LYS A 136 -2.53 -14.32 -19.71
CA LYS A 136 -3.83 -13.62 -19.76
C LYS A 136 -5.04 -14.56 -19.65
N LYS A 137 -4.86 -15.88 -19.75
CA LYS A 137 -5.97 -16.82 -20.02
C LYS A 137 -6.25 -17.85 -18.91
N GLN A 138 -5.34 -18.04 -17.95
CA GLN A 138 -5.54 -18.99 -16.84
C GLN A 138 -5.32 -18.40 -15.45
N ALA A 139 -5.19 -17.08 -15.34
CA ALA A 139 -5.03 -16.35 -14.07
C ALA A 139 -6.35 -16.17 -13.30
N GLY A 140 -7.16 -17.23 -13.21
CA GLY A 140 -8.20 -17.37 -12.19
C GLY A 140 -7.60 -18.04 -10.95
N SER A 141 -6.52 -17.46 -10.42
CA SER A 141 -5.76 -18.03 -9.29
C SER A 141 -6.69 -18.37 -8.14
N ALA A 142 -6.43 -19.50 -7.47
CA ALA A 142 -7.05 -19.83 -6.19
C ALA A 142 -6.96 -18.64 -5.21
N TYR A 143 -5.89 -17.83 -5.32
CA TYR A 143 -5.75 -16.55 -4.63
C TYR A 143 -6.91 -15.59 -4.91
N HIS A 144 -7.23 -15.29 -6.18
CA HIS A 144 -8.32 -14.36 -6.53
C HIS A 144 -9.69 -14.90 -6.09
N LYS A 145 -9.91 -16.22 -6.16
CA LYS A 145 -11.14 -16.85 -5.64
C LYS A 145 -11.27 -16.70 -4.13
N GLN A 146 -10.17 -16.90 -3.39
CA GLN A 146 -10.16 -16.71 -1.95
C GLN A 146 -10.32 -15.23 -1.57
N LEU A 147 -9.70 -14.34 -2.34
CA LEU A 147 -9.84 -12.91 -2.16
C LEU A 147 -11.28 -12.45 -2.41
N ALA A 148 -11.94 -12.96 -3.45
CA ALA A 148 -13.34 -12.68 -3.75
C ALA A 148 -14.25 -13.06 -2.56
N ARG A 149 -14.04 -14.25 -1.97
CA ARG A 149 -14.77 -14.70 -0.77
C ARG A 149 -14.53 -13.77 0.42
N GLN A 150 -13.27 -13.46 0.72
CA GLN A 150 -12.92 -12.54 1.81
C GLN A 150 -13.54 -11.15 1.63
N LEU A 151 -13.57 -10.64 0.40
CA LEU A 151 -14.16 -9.35 0.10
C LEU A 151 -15.69 -9.38 0.23
N GLY A 152 -16.34 -10.46 -0.23
CA GLY A 152 -17.77 -10.68 -0.01
C GLY A 152 -18.13 -10.75 1.47
N ASP A 153 -17.38 -11.53 2.24
CA ASP A 153 -17.55 -11.66 3.69
C ASP A 153 -17.34 -10.31 4.38
N PHE A 154 -16.30 -9.55 4.00
CA PHE A 154 -16.05 -8.23 4.57
C PHE A 154 -17.20 -7.24 4.32
N LEU A 155 -17.80 -7.27 3.13
CA LEU A 155 -18.88 -6.36 2.76
C LEU A 155 -20.20 -6.73 3.43
N ARG A 156 -20.50 -8.03 3.54
CA ARG A 156 -21.72 -8.55 4.19
C ARG A 156 -21.63 -8.54 5.71
N LEU A 157 -20.59 -9.15 6.31
CA LEU A 157 -20.49 -9.31 7.77
C LEU A 157 -20.33 -7.98 8.52
N ASN A 158 -19.81 -6.94 7.88
CA ASN A 158 -19.64 -5.63 8.50
C ASN A 158 -20.78 -4.64 8.19
N ASP A 159 -21.85 -5.10 7.52
CA ASP A 159 -22.98 -4.29 7.05
C ASP A 159 -22.54 -3.03 6.28
N LYS A 160 -21.36 -3.04 5.65
CA LYS A 160 -20.81 -1.84 5.00
C LYS A 160 -21.64 -1.47 3.79
N LEU A 161 -22.06 -2.48 3.03
CA LEU A 161 -22.89 -2.30 1.85
C LEU A 161 -24.31 -1.85 2.24
N THR A 162 -24.91 -2.48 3.25
CA THR A 162 -26.24 -2.11 3.76
C THR A 162 -26.26 -0.68 4.33
N LYS A 163 -25.24 -0.30 5.10
CA LYS A 163 -25.10 1.07 5.64
C LYS A 163 -24.90 2.13 4.55
N ALA A 164 -24.25 1.75 3.45
CA ALA A 164 -24.09 2.61 2.28
C ALA A 164 -25.35 2.67 1.38
N GLY A 165 -26.42 1.96 1.72
CA GLY A 165 -27.66 1.96 0.95
C GLY A 165 -27.70 0.92 -0.17
N GLY A 166 -26.88 -0.13 -0.12
CA GLY A 166 -26.92 -1.28 -1.03
C GLY A 166 -26.04 -1.16 -2.28
N MET A 167 -25.39 -0.02 -2.49
CA MET A 167 -24.46 0.23 -3.59
C MET A 167 -23.27 1.06 -3.12
N MET A 168 -22.07 0.76 -3.60
CA MET A 168 -20.85 1.51 -3.27
C MET A 168 -19.90 1.55 -4.47
N THR A 169 -19.15 2.64 -4.62
CA THR A 169 -18.17 2.74 -5.71
C THR A 169 -17.04 1.74 -5.50
N LEU A 170 -16.51 1.19 -6.59
CA LEU A 170 -15.42 0.22 -6.53
C LEU A 170 -14.17 0.81 -5.86
N THR A 171 -13.91 2.11 -6.07
CA THR A 171 -12.82 2.86 -5.46
C THR A 171 -12.96 2.97 -3.95
N ASP A 172 -14.17 3.28 -3.46
CA ASP A 172 -14.41 3.37 -2.02
C ASP A 172 -14.25 2.00 -1.36
N VAL A 173 -14.74 0.94 -2.02
CA VAL A 173 -14.57 -0.43 -1.53
C VAL A 173 -13.09 -0.79 -1.44
N TYR A 174 -12.31 -0.49 -2.48
CA TYR A 174 -10.86 -0.75 -2.52
C TYR A 174 -10.15 -0.06 -1.35
N CYS A 175 -10.41 1.24 -1.17
CA CYS A 175 -9.83 2.01 -0.08
C CYS A 175 -10.28 1.49 1.30
N LEU A 176 -11.56 1.19 1.48
CA LEU A 176 -12.10 0.68 2.74
C LEU A 176 -11.51 -0.69 3.12
N PHE A 177 -11.38 -1.59 2.14
CA PHE A 177 -10.86 -2.93 2.34
C PHE A 177 -9.38 -2.90 2.72
N ASN A 178 -8.58 -2.14 1.96
CA ASN A 178 -7.16 -1.97 2.24
C ASN A 178 -6.92 -1.22 3.56
N ARG A 179 -7.75 -0.23 3.90
CA ARG A 179 -7.69 0.45 5.20
C ARG A 179 -8.02 -0.47 6.36
N ALA A 180 -8.94 -1.41 6.19
CA ALA A 180 -9.28 -2.40 7.22
C ALA A 180 -8.20 -3.47 7.40
N ARG A 181 -7.44 -3.79 6.35
CA ARG A 181 -6.31 -4.74 6.42
C ARG A 181 -5.09 -4.16 7.14
N GLY A 182 -4.75 -2.90 6.90
CA GLY A 182 -3.62 -2.19 7.54
C GLY A 182 -2.22 -2.62 7.08
N THR A 183 -2.00 -3.90 6.79
CA THR A 183 -0.78 -4.46 6.18
C THR A 183 -1.14 -5.40 5.03
N ASN A 184 -0.18 -5.72 4.14
CA ASN A 184 -0.40 -6.57 2.96
C ASN A 184 -1.53 -6.07 2.05
N MET A 185 -1.37 -4.83 1.59
CA MET A 185 -2.29 -4.13 0.69
C MET A 185 -2.45 -4.90 -0.62
N ILE A 186 -3.66 -4.89 -1.16
CA ILE A 186 -3.94 -5.54 -2.44
C ILE A 186 -3.69 -4.55 -3.56
N SER A 187 -3.10 -5.05 -4.65
CA SER A 187 -2.98 -4.30 -5.89
C SER A 187 -4.37 -3.98 -6.49
N PRO A 188 -4.53 -2.85 -7.19
CA PRO A 188 -5.78 -2.53 -7.88
C PRO A 188 -6.19 -3.59 -8.91
N GLU A 189 -5.22 -4.18 -9.61
CA GLU A 189 -5.47 -5.20 -10.63
C GLU A 189 -6.03 -6.49 -10.04
N ASP A 190 -5.47 -6.95 -8.92
CA ASP A 190 -5.91 -8.20 -8.30
C ASP A 190 -7.26 -8.02 -7.59
N PHE A 191 -7.52 -6.82 -7.08
CA PHE A 191 -8.84 -6.46 -6.58
C PHE A 191 -9.90 -6.52 -7.68
N LEU A 192 -9.61 -5.97 -8.87
CA LEU A 192 -10.51 -6.05 -10.03
C LEU A 192 -10.80 -7.50 -10.44
N LYS A 193 -9.75 -8.33 -10.59
CA LYS A 193 -9.92 -9.76 -10.93
C LYS A 193 -10.77 -10.50 -9.88
N ALA A 194 -10.56 -10.23 -8.60
CA ALA A 194 -11.35 -10.84 -7.54
C ALA A 194 -12.82 -10.40 -7.59
N VAL A 195 -13.09 -9.12 -7.86
CA VAL A 195 -14.45 -8.60 -7.99
C VAL A 195 -15.18 -9.21 -9.20
N ASP A 196 -14.48 -9.44 -10.31
CA ASP A 196 -15.06 -10.11 -11.49
C ASP A 196 -15.50 -11.55 -11.18
N LEU A 197 -14.75 -12.25 -10.34
CA LEU A 197 -15.08 -13.62 -9.90
C LEU A 197 -16.24 -13.69 -8.89
N MET A 198 -16.67 -12.57 -8.29
CA MET A 198 -17.74 -12.59 -7.28
C MET A 198 -19.07 -13.08 -7.82
N LYS A 199 -19.39 -12.71 -9.07
CA LYS A 199 -20.60 -13.16 -9.75
C LYS A 199 -20.55 -14.65 -10.04
N GLU A 200 -19.40 -15.17 -10.43
CA GLU A 200 -19.21 -16.61 -10.68
C GLU A 200 -19.32 -17.44 -9.39
N LEU A 201 -18.90 -16.88 -8.25
CA LEU A 201 -18.97 -17.53 -6.95
C LEU A 201 -20.33 -17.37 -6.23
N ASN A 202 -21.29 -16.65 -6.83
CA ASN A 202 -22.62 -16.37 -6.26
C ASN A 202 -22.57 -15.85 -4.81
N LEU A 203 -21.75 -14.82 -4.56
CA LEU A 203 -21.56 -14.27 -3.21
C LEU A 203 -22.67 -13.29 -2.77
N GLY A 204 -23.73 -13.11 -3.55
CA GLY A 204 -24.82 -12.17 -3.27
C GLY A 204 -24.47 -10.69 -3.55
N ILE A 205 -23.33 -10.47 -4.23
CA ILE A 205 -22.78 -9.17 -4.56
C ILE A 205 -22.29 -9.21 -5.99
N SER A 206 -22.61 -8.18 -6.77
CA SER A 206 -22.25 -8.08 -8.18
C SER A 206 -21.58 -6.75 -8.51
N LYS A 207 -20.66 -6.81 -9.49
CA LYS A 207 -20.07 -5.62 -10.11
C LYS A 207 -21.00 -5.10 -11.20
N ARG A 208 -21.23 -3.80 -11.22
CA ARG A 208 -21.95 -3.10 -12.30
C ARG A 208 -21.10 -1.96 -12.86
N SER A 209 -21.20 -1.75 -14.17
CA SER A 209 -20.62 -0.62 -14.88
C SER A 209 -21.73 0.33 -15.32
N PHE A 210 -21.59 1.62 -15.01
CA PHE A 210 -22.45 2.67 -15.54
C PHE A 210 -21.96 3.18 -16.90
N SER A 211 -22.86 3.80 -17.67
CA SER A 211 -22.53 4.44 -18.96
C SER A 211 -21.51 5.57 -18.82
N SER A 212 -21.39 6.15 -17.62
CA SER A 212 -20.36 7.14 -17.27
C SER A 212 -18.94 6.54 -17.15
N GLY A 213 -18.80 5.20 -17.19
CA GLY A 213 -17.54 4.50 -16.95
C GLY A 213 -17.25 4.22 -15.47
N VAL A 214 -18.13 4.66 -14.55
CA VAL A 214 -17.98 4.37 -13.12
C VAL A 214 -18.33 2.92 -12.84
N LEU A 215 -17.45 2.24 -12.10
CA LEU A 215 -17.64 0.88 -11.62
C LEU A 215 -18.15 0.91 -10.19
N VAL A 216 -19.23 0.17 -9.94
CA VAL A 216 -19.81 0.03 -8.60
C VAL A 216 -19.97 -1.43 -8.23
N ILE A 217 -20.01 -1.66 -6.92
CA ILE A 217 -20.41 -2.92 -6.31
C ILE A 217 -21.80 -2.71 -5.73
N GLN A 218 -22.72 -3.61 -6.06
CA GLN A 218 -24.10 -3.59 -5.55
C GLN A 218 -24.46 -4.95 -4.95
N ALA A 219 -25.38 -4.94 -4.00
CA ALA A 219 -26.01 -6.18 -3.53
C ALA A 219 -26.94 -6.71 -4.64
N ASP A 220 -27.08 -8.03 -4.74
CA ASP A 220 -27.97 -8.64 -5.73
C ASP A 220 -29.46 -8.36 -5.44
N GLU A 221 -29.78 -8.00 -4.20
CA GLU A 221 -31.11 -7.57 -3.75
C GLU A 221 -31.43 -6.11 -4.12
N PHE A 222 -30.45 -5.36 -4.64
CA PHE A 222 -30.61 -3.93 -4.92
C PHE A 222 -31.30 -3.72 -6.27
N ASP A 223 -32.43 -2.99 -6.24
CA ASP A 223 -33.23 -2.64 -7.42
C ASP A 223 -33.26 -1.12 -7.62
N ASP A 224 -32.82 -0.69 -8.81
CA ASP A 224 -32.79 0.70 -9.24
C ASP A 224 -34.20 1.31 -9.31
N ASP A 225 -35.22 0.54 -9.73
CA ASP A 225 -36.57 1.07 -9.92
C ASP A 225 -37.21 1.43 -8.58
N ILE A 226 -36.98 0.58 -7.57
CA ILE A 226 -37.44 0.83 -6.19
C ILE A 226 -36.69 2.03 -5.61
N MET A 227 -35.37 2.08 -5.80
CA MET A 227 -34.54 3.19 -5.35
C MET A 227 -34.96 4.52 -6.01
N GLY A 228 -35.26 4.50 -7.31
CA GLY A 228 -35.72 5.64 -8.09
C GLY A 228 -37.06 6.20 -7.60
N LYS A 229 -38.03 5.32 -7.31
CA LYS A 229 -39.32 5.74 -6.71
C LYS A 229 -39.11 6.39 -5.35
N LYS A 230 -38.28 5.78 -4.50
CA LYS A 230 -37.96 6.30 -3.17
C LYS A 230 -37.27 7.66 -3.25
N LEU A 231 -36.34 7.84 -4.19
CA LEU A 231 -35.66 9.12 -4.44
C LEU A 231 -36.64 10.18 -4.93
N ALA A 232 -37.56 9.85 -5.83
CA ALA A 232 -38.59 10.76 -6.31
C ALA A 232 -39.51 11.23 -5.16
N GLU A 233 -39.92 10.32 -4.29
CA GLU A 233 -40.73 10.63 -3.09
C GLU A 233 -39.99 11.55 -2.10
N MET A 234 -38.70 11.28 -1.85
CA MET A 234 -37.87 12.16 -1.01
C MET A 234 -37.69 13.55 -1.63
N ALA A 235 -37.51 13.62 -2.96
CA ALA A 235 -37.37 14.87 -3.67
C ALA A 235 -38.65 15.71 -3.60
N SER A 236 -39.83 15.09 -3.77
CA SER A 236 -41.11 15.81 -3.63
C SER A 236 -41.34 16.31 -2.21
N THR A 237 -40.99 15.51 -1.21
CA THR A 237 -41.12 15.89 0.21
C THR A 237 -40.20 17.05 0.58
N SER A 238 -39.00 17.12 -0.02
CA SER A 238 -38.07 18.23 0.20
C SER A 238 -38.41 19.49 -0.62
N MET A 239 -39.19 19.37 -1.69
CA MET A 239 -39.64 20.50 -2.52
C MET A 239 -40.90 21.18 -1.97
N GLU A 240 -41.65 20.53 -1.08
CA GLU A 240 -42.68 21.22 -0.32
C GLU A 240 -42.01 22.31 0.53
N PRO A 241 -42.35 23.60 0.34
CA PRO A 241 -41.80 24.66 1.17
C PRO A 241 -42.23 24.36 2.59
N GLN A 242 -41.27 24.05 3.47
CA GLN A 242 -41.53 24.06 4.90
C GLN A 242 -42.18 25.40 5.22
N SER A 243 -43.48 25.34 5.48
CA SER A 243 -44.27 26.44 6.01
C SER A 243 -43.49 27.04 7.17
N ARG A 244 -42.84 28.18 6.90
CA ARG A 244 -42.41 29.11 7.93
C ARG A 244 -43.65 29.33 8.79
N ASN A 245 -43.71 28.71 9.97
CA ASN A 245 -44.18 29.30 11.22
C ASN A 245 -44.35 28.24 12.32
N LYS A 246 -43.52 28.32 13.37
CA LYS A 246 -43.92 28.79 14.70
C LYS A 246 -42.72 28.96 15.64
N SER A 247 -42.39 30.24 15.88
CA SER A 247 -41.82 30.82 17.11
C SER A 247 -40.98 29.94 18.04
N SER A 248 -39.67 29.87 17.79
CA SER A 248 -38.70 29.68 18.88
C SER A 248 -38.12 31.06 19.21
N SER A 249 -38.56 31.62 20.34
CA SER A 249 -37.95 32.80 20.96
C SER A 249 -36.43 32.61 21.02
N PRO A 250 -35.60 33.58 20.58
CA PRO A 250 -34.17 33.49 20.81
C PRO A 250 -33.94 33.68 22.30
N GLY A 251 -33.56 32.60 22.99
CA GLY A 251 -33.04 32.64 24.36
C GLY A 251 -31.76 33.47 24.40
N GLY A 252 -31.92 34.78 24.52
CA GLY A 252 -30.83 35.70 24.83
C GLY A 252 -30.37 35.46 26.26
N ILE A 253 -29.07 35.28 26.44
CA ILE A 253 -28.43 35.33 27.75
C ILE A 253 -28.43 36.80 28.18
N THR A 254 -29.37 37.20 29.04
CA THR A 254 -29.25 38.48 29.75
C THR A 254 -28.36 38.25 30.96
N VAL A 255 -27.15 38.81 30.90
CA VAL A 255 -26.29 39.02 32.07
C VAL A 255 -26.86 40.20 32.85
N MET A 256 -27.68 39.93 33.87
CA MET A 256 -27.96 40.75 35.08
C MET A 256 -28.51 39.74 36.12
N ASP A 257 -27.99 39.59 37.33
CA ASP A 257 -27.74 40.62 38.34
C ASP A 257 -26.46 40.36 39.17
N LEU A 258 -25.90 41.49 39.61
CA LEU A 258 -24.98 41.65 40.76
C LEU A 258 -25.77 41.63 42.07
#